data_AF-A0A7S2AKD7-F1
#
_entry.id   AF-A0A7S2AKD7-F1
#
_cell.length_a   1.000
_cell.length_b   1.000
_cell.length_c   1.000
_cell.angle_alpha   90.00
_cell.angle_beta   90.00
_cell.angle_gamma   90.00
#
_symmetry.space_group_name_H-M   'P 1'
#
loop_
_entity.id
_entity.type
_entity.pdbx_description
1 polymer ?
#
loop_
_entity_poly.entity_id
_entity_poly.type
_entity_poly.pdbx_seq_one_letter_code
_entity_poly.pdbx_strand_id
1 'polypeptide(L)'
;FLPCPFSSNCGEMAAAQTRKPYINPSTNEKHETSDPDFQGWLTKQSTWIKEWRRRYFILKGSKLFFAKGEAATPHGMVDLAQCMTVKSAETKAGKKNALEVSTADTTFLMFADTEKEKDDWIGAIGRAIVRCSSTYTEEDGRENDDDSD
;
A
#
# COMPACT_ATOMS: atom_id res chain seq x y z
N PHE A 1 -45.40 17.45 -25.28
CA PHE A 1 -44.72 17.60 -23.98
C PHE A 1 -44.05 16.28 -23.64
N LEU A 2 -42.74 16.34 -23.44
CA LEU A 2 -41.79 15.30 -22.99
C LEU A 2 -42.26 14.62 -21.68
N PRO A 3 -41.87 13.36 -21.38
CA PRO A 3 -40.46 13.07 -21.01
C PRO A 3 -39.86 11.71 -21.44
N CYS A 4 -38.53 11.71 -21.53
CA CYS A 4 -37.60 10.60 -21.25
C CYS A 4 -36.56 11.15 -20.24
N PRO A 5 -35.67 10.37 -19.62
CA PRO A 5 -35.68 8.94 -19.28
C PRO A 5 -35.26 8.68 -17.80
N PHE A 6 -35.52 7.51 -17.23
CA PHE A 6 -34.69 7.03 -16.11
C PHE A 6 -34.63 5.50 -16.16
N SER A 7 -33.53 4.97 -16.67
CA SER A 7 -33.11 3.61 -16.32
C SER A 7 -31.62 3.45 -16.55
N SER A 8 -31.02 2.67 -15.67
CA SER A 8 -29.63 2.21 -15.62
C SER A 8 -28.60 3.26 -15.23
N ASN A 9 -28.52 3.49 -13.92
CA ASN A 9 -27.25 3.81 -13.27
C ASN A 9 -26.36 2.55 -13.35
N CYS A 10 -25.71 2.34 -14.51
CA CYS A 10 -24.64 1.36 -14.64
C CYS A 10 -23.47 1.91 -13.83
N GLY A 11 -22.97 1.11 -12.88
CA GLY A 11 -21.96 1.51 -11.91
C GLY A 11 -20.80 2.25 -12.56
N GLU A 12 -20.53 3.45 -12.05
CA GLU A 12 -19.34 4.21 -12.35
C GLU A 12 -18.12 3.37 -11.93
N MET A 13 -17.56 2.64 -12.89
CA MET A 13 -16.25 2.02 -12.77
C MET A 13 -15.29 3.18 -12.49
N ALA A 14 -14.91 3.35 -11.23
CA ALA A 14 -13.91 4.32 -10.83
C ALA A 14 -12.70 4.13 -11.76
N ALA A 15 -12.48 5.09 -12.65
CA ALA A 15 -11.46 4.99 -13.67
C ALA A 15 -10.15 4.61 -12.99
N ALA A 16 -9.58 3.47 -13.37
CA ALA A 16 -8.28 3.04 -12.88
C ALA A 16 -7.30 4.15 -13.23
N GLN A 17 -6.98 5.02 -12.26
CA GLN A 17 -6.01 6.08 -12.46
C GLN A 17 -4.70 5.39 -12.85
N THR A 18 -4.28 5.57 -14.10
CA THR A 18 -3.03 5.01 -14.62
C THR A 18 -1.86 5.71 -13.91
N ARG A 19 -1.53 5.23 -12.71
CA ARG A 19 -0.42 5.75 -11.92
C ARG A 19 0.91 5.33 -12.50
N LYS A 20 1.89 6.21 -12.36
CA LYS A 20 3.26 5.92 -12.76
C LYS A 20 3.86 4.85 -11.85
N PRO A 21 4.57 3.86 -12.40
CA PRO A 21 5.22 2.82 -11.62
C PRO A 21 6.27 3.45 -10.70
N TYR A 22 6.53 2.79 -9.57
CA TYR A 22 7.72 3.07 -8.77
C TYR A 22 8.92 2.37 -9.41
N ILE A 23 10.06 3.05 -9.46
CA ILE A 23 11.33 2.46 -9.89
C ILE A 23 12.27 2.55 -8.69
N ASN A 24 12.76 1.40 -8.23
CA ASN A 24 13.72 1.35 -7.15
C ASN A 24 15.06 1.93 -7.65
N PRO A 25 15.59 3.01 -7.05
CA PRO A 25 16.81 3.64 -7.54
C PRO A 25 18.07 2.80 -7.33
N SER A 26 18.03 1.82 -6.41
CA SER A 26 19.16 0.96 -6.10
C SER A 26 19.21 -0.30 -6.97
N THR A 27 18.06 -0.91 -7.25
CA THR A 27 17.97 -2.17 -8.00
C THR A 27 17.48 -2.00 -9.44
N ASN A 28 16.98 -0.81 -9.81
CA ASN A 28 16.28 -0.52 -11.06
C ASN A 28 15.04 -1.39 -11.30
N GLU A 29 14.50 -2.02 -10.24
CA GLU A 29 13.28 -2.80 -10.30
C GLU A 29 12.07 -1.90 -10.47
N LYS A 30 11.19 -2.28 -11.40
CA LYS A 30 9.94 -1.59 -11.68
C LYS A 30 8.81 -2.26 -10.89
N HIS A 31 8.12 -1.49 -10.06
CA HIS A 31 6.93 -1.93 -9.36
C HIS A 31 5.70 -1.16 -9.87
N GLU A 32 4.71 -1.90 -10.37
CA GLU A 32 3.44 -1.30 -10.77
C GLU A 32 2.65 -0.84 -9.55
N THR A 33 2.02 0.33 -9.66
CA THR A 33 1.24 0.96 -8.56
C THR A 33 -0.20 1.28 -8.94
N SER A 34 -0.62 0.82 -10.13
CA SER A 34 -2.01 0.82 -10.58
C SER A 34 -2.80 -0.25 -9.83
N ASP A 35 -4.11 -0.04 -9.67
CA ASP A 35 -5.01 -0.96 -8.94
C ASP A 35 -4.49 -1.38 -7.55
N PRO A 36 -4.44 -0.44 -6.60
CA PRO A 36 -3.91 -0.73 -5.28
C PRO A 36 -4.93 -1.44 -4.37
N ASP A 37 -4.43 -2.33 -3.51
CA ASP A 37 -5.23 -3.00 -2.48
C ASP A 37 -5.82 -2.03 -1.46
N PHE A 38 -5.07 -0.95 -1.16
CA PHE A 38 -5.51 0.13 -0.30
C PHE A 38 -4.75 1.41 -0.61
N GLN A 39 -5.37 2.56 -0.41
CA GLN A 39 -4.77 3.85 -0.74
C GLN A 39 -5.39 4.98 0.07
N GLY A 40 -4.65 6.07 0.22
CA GLY A 40 -5.17 7.24 0.93
C GLY A 40 -4.06 8.16 1.44
N TRP A 41 -4.49 9.24 2.07
CA TRP A 41 -3.58 10.23 2.64
C TRP A 41 -3.14 9.83 4.05
N LEU A 42 -1.85 9.95 4.32
CA LEU A 42 -1.28 9.93 5.67
C LEU A 42 -0.22 11.02 5.79
N THR A 43 0.02 11.49 7.01
CA THR A 43 1.13 12.39 7.29
C THR A 43 2.26 11.60 7.93
N LYS A 44 3.40 11.49 7.25
CA LYS A 44 4.57 10.74 7.75
C LYS A 44 5.64 11.64 8.34
N GLN A 45 6.34 11.16 9.34
CA GLN A 45 7.55 11.81 9.84
C GLN A 45 8.74 11.50 8.92
N SER A 46 9.55 12.50 8.60
CA SER A 46 10.82 12.34 7.90
C SER A 46 11.82 11.59 8.78
N THR A 47 12.56 10.65 8.21
CA THR A 47 13.54 9.84 8.95
C THR A 47 14.67 10.70 9.52
N TRP A 48 15.17 11.65 8.72
CA TRP A 48 16.37 12.44 9.03
C TRP A 48 16.07 13.73 9.81
N ILE A 49 15.17 14.55 9.28
CA ILE A 49 14.90 15.90 9.83
C ILE A 49 13.66 15.96 10.74
N LYS A 50 13.00 14.80 10.97
CA LYS A 50 11.84 14.64 11.86
C LYS A 50 10.61 15.53 11.56
N GLU A 51 10.57 16.16 10.39
CA GLU A 51 9.43 16.95 9.90
C GLU A 51 8.26 16.06 9.44
N TRP A 52 7.03 16.49 9.70
CA TRP A 52 5.81 15.81 9.29
C TRP A 52 5.35 16.27 7.90
N ARG A 53 5.14 15.33 6.98
CA ARG A 53 4.80 15.65 5.59
C ARG A 53 3.63 14.78 5.11
N ARG A 54 2.59 15.42 4.59
CA ARG A 54 1.43 14.74 3.98
C ARG A 54 1.86 14.05 2.68
N ARG A 55 1.53 12.77 2.56
CA ARG A 55 1.88 11.93 1.41
C ARG A 55 0.70 11.04 1.08
N TYR A 56 0.58 10.74 -0.21
CA TYR A 56 -0.39 9.77 -0.67
C TYR A 56 0.25 8.39 -0.62
N PHE A 57 -0.33 7.49 0.15
CA PHE A 57 0.14 6.13 0.34
C PHE A 57 -0.64 5.18 -0.55
N ILE A 58 0.09 4.18 -1.07
CA ILE A 58 -0.41 3.19 -2.00
C ILE A 58 0.09 1.84 -1.51
N LEU A 59 -0.83 0.98 -1.08
CA LEU A 59 -0.55 -0.40 -0.71
C LEU A 59 -0.84 -1.29 -1.92
N LYS A 60 0.16 -2.08 -2.35
CA LYS A 60 -0.04 -3.10 -3.38
C LYS A 60 0.84 -4.32 -3.09
N GLY A 61 0.20 -5.47 -2.90
CA GLY A 61 0.84 -6.71 -2.49
C GLY A 61 1.65 -6.54 -1.21
N SER A 62 2.94 -6.88 -1.28
CA SER A 62 3.90 -6.78 -0.17
C SER A 62 4.55 -5.41 -0.02
N LYS A 63 4.11 -4.39 -0.76
CA LYS A 63 4.83 -3.12 -0.86
C LYS A 63 3.92 -1.95 -0.53
N LEU A 64 4.43 -1.06 0.33
CA LEU A 64 3.79 0.20 0.67
C LEU A 64 4.57 1.36 0.07
N PHE A 65 4.00 2.02 -0.92
CA PHE A 65 4.59 3.17 -1.61
C PHE A 65 4.04 4.47 -1.07
N PHE A 66 4.81 5.57 -1.26
CA PHE A 66 4.32 6.91 -0.98
C PHE A 66 4.76 7.94 -2.03
N ALA A 67 3.83 8.85 -2.35
CA ALA A 67 3.97 9.88 -3.37
C ALA A 67 3.63 11.28 -2.81
N LYS A 68 4.03 12.33 -3.53
CA LYS A 68 3.70 13.72 -3.16
C LYS A 68 2.21 14.04 -3.33
N GLY A 69 1.51 13.26 -4.15
CA GLY A 69 0.06 13.35 -4.38
C GLY A 69 -0.45 12.13 -5.15
N GLU A 70 -1.76 12.07 -5.40
CA GLU A 70 -2.44 10.86 -5.88
C GLU A 70 -2.00 10.39 -7.27
N ALA A 71 -1.71 11.35 -8.15
CA ALA A 71 -1.22 11.10 -9.52
C ALA A 71 0.31 11.28 -9.66
N ALA A 72 1.00 11.61 -8.55
CA ALA A 72 2.44 11.82 -8.58
C ALA A 72 3.18 10.48 -8.60
N THR A 73 4.36 10.46 -9.23
CA THR A 73 5.24 9.27 -9.15
C THR A 73 5.61 9.01 -7.69
N PRO A 74 5.44 7.76 -7.21
CA PRO A 74 5.95 7.36 -5.90
C PRO A 74 7.46 7.56 -5.85
N HIS A 75 7.96 8.07 -4.73
CA HIS A 75 9.40 8.36 -4.54
C HIS A 75 9.99 7.59 -3.36
N GLY A 76 9.20 6.73 -2.74
CA GLY A 76 9.67 5.84 -1.70
C GLY A 76 8.77 4.63 -1.55
N MET A 77 9.35 3.59 -0.99
CA MET A 77 8.77 2.26 -0.83
C MET A 77 9.19 1.73 0.54
N VAL A 78 8.29 1.01 1.19
CA VAL A 78 8.55 0.18 2.35
C VAL A 78 8.22 -1.25 1.97
N ASP A 79 9.17 -2.15 2.14
CA ASP A 79 8.94 -3.58 1.93
C ASP A 79 8.26 -4.18 3.16
N LEU A 80 6.99 -4.52 3.02
CA LEU A 80 6.21 -5.11 4.11
C LEU A 80 6.58 -6.56 4.38
N ALA A 81 7.26 -7.25 3.45
CA ALA A 81 7.82 -8.57 3.71
C ALA A 81 8.92 -8.53 4.80
N GLN A 82 9.57 -7.38 4.98
CA GLN A 82 10.57 -7.13 6.03
C GLN A 82 9.95 -6.37 7.23
N CYS A 83 8.63 -6.22 7.27
CA CYS A 83 7.95 -5.55 8.35
C CYS A 83 7.86 -6.47 9.57
N MET A 84 8.32 -5.96 10.70
CA MET A 84 8.27 -6.65 11.99
C MET A 84 6.95 -6.37 12.70
N THR A 85 6.47 -5.11 12.65
CA THR A 85 5.25 -4.70 13.36
C THR A 85 4.53 -3.56 12.66
N VAL A 86 3.20 -3.61 12.69
CA VAL A 86 2.31 -2.46 12.47
C VAL A 86 1.39 -2.29 13.66
N LYS A 87 1.33 -1.09 14.26
CA LYS A 87 0.50 -0.82 15.44
C LYS A 87 0.24 0.66 15.67
N SER A 88 -0.66 0.97 16.59
CA SER A 88 -0.91 2.32 17.10
C SER A 88 0.35 2.90 17.77
N ALA A 89 0.58 4.19 17.57
CA ALA A 89 1.79 4.88 17.99
C ALA A 89 1.53 6.29 18.53
N GLU A 90 0.32 6.58 19.04
CA GLU A 90 -0.05 7.93 19.49
C GLU A 90 0.89 8.47 20.55
N THR A 91 1.25 7.66 21.55
CA THR A 91 2.20 8.03 22.61
C THR A 91 3.60 8.28 22.06
N LYS A 92 4.07 7.45 21.12
CA LYS A 92 5.43 7.53 20.55
C LYS A 92 5.57 8.70 19.57
N ALA A 93 4.54 8.96 18.77
CA ALA A 93 4.50 10.04 17.81
C ALA A 93 4.11 11.39 18.43
N GLY A 94 3.45 11.39 19.59
CA GLY A 94 2.84 12.59 20.17
C GLY A 94 1.72 13.17 19.29
N LYS A 95 1.04 12.30 18.53
CA LYS A 95 0.01 12.67 17.55
C LYS A 95 -1.20 11.76 17.71
N LYS A 96 -2.40 12.33 17.64
CA LYS A 96 -3.63 11.53 17.57
C LYS A 96 -3.66 10.74 16.27
N ASN A 97 -4.33 9.60 16.29
CA ASN A 97 -4.52 8.73 15.13
C ASN A 97 -3.19 8.27 14.50
N ALA A 98 -2.13 8.15 15.31
CA ALA A 98 -0.82 7.78 14.83
C ALA A 98 -0.64 6.27 14.80
N LEU A 99 0.08 5.80 13.80
CA LEU A 99 0.50 4.43 13.62
C LEU A 99 1.99 4.36 13.31
N GLU A 100 2.58 3.21 13.56
CA GLU A 100 3.94 2.89 13.14
C GLU A 100 3.99 1.65 12.27
N VAL A 101 4.91 1.67 11.31
CA VAL A 101 5.34 0.49 10.54
C VAL A 101 6.83 0.35 10.80
N SER A 102 7.23 -0.75 11.42
CA SER A 102 8.62 -1.03 11.78
C SER A 102 9.19 -2.12 10.89
N THR A 103 10.29 -1.82 10.21
CA THR A 103 11.12 -2.80 9.49
C THR A 103 12.43 -3.01 10.26
N ALA A 104 13.24 -4.00 9.85
CA ALA A 104 14.55 -4.26 10.44
C ALA A 104 15.45 -3.01 10.51
N ASP A 105 15.38 -2.15 9.49
CA ASP A 105 16.27 -0.99 9.36
C ASP A 105 15.69 0.31 9.93
N THR A 106 14.36 0.46 9.95
CA THR A 106 13.73 1.76 10.23
C THR A 106 12.30 1.62 10.74
N THR A 107 11.90 2.53 11.62
CA THR A 107 10.51 2.72 12.01
C THR A 107 9.92 3.96 11.36
N PHE A 108 8.81 3.77 10.63
CA PHE A 108 8.06 4.82 9.98
C PHE A 108 6.88 5.24 10.84
N LEU A 109 6.92 6.47 11.36
CA LEU A 109 5.80 7.07 12.09
C LEU A 109 4.89 7.85 11.14
N MET A 110 3.59 7.62 11.26
CA MET A 110 2.55 8.21 10.43
C MET A 110 1.33 8.56 11.28
N PHE A 111 0.49 9.48 10.83
CA PHE A 111 -0.85 9.68 11.40
C PHE A 111 -1.90 9.91 10.31
N ALA A 112 -3.12 9.47 10.60
CA ALA A 112 -4.30 9.65 9.77
C ALA A 112 -5.15 10.85 10.22
N ASP A 113 -6.04 11.31 9.35
CA ASP A 113 -6.94 12.43 9.66
C ASP A 113 -8.02 11.97 10.66
N THR A 114 -8.42 10.70 10.62
CA THR A 114 -9.40 10.08 11.54
C THR A 114 -8.91 8.79 12.18
N GLU A 115 -9.53 8.38 13.29
CA GLU A 115 -9.26 7.10 13.96
C GLU A 115 -9.63 5.91 13.07
N LYS A 116 -10.76 5.99 12.38
CA LYS A 116 -11.19 4.96 11.43
C LYS A 116 -10.15 4.74 10.34
N GLU A 117 -9.62 5.80 9.75
CA GLU A 117 -8.57 5.67 8.73
C GLU A 117 -7.30 5.04 9.30
N LYS A 118 -6.89 5.40 10.53
CA LYS A 118 -5.76 4.74 11.21
C LYS A 118 -6.00 3.23 11.30
N ASP A 119 -7.17 2.82 11.77
CA ASP A 119 -7.50 1.41 11.96
C ASP A 119 -7.59 0.66 10.62
N ASP A 120 -8.18 1.28 9.60
CA ASP A 120 -8.23 0.75 8.23
C ASP A 120 -6.81 0.54 7.68
N TRP A 121 -5.90 1.49 7.89
CA TRP A 121 -4.49 1.39 7.50
C TRP A 121 -3.75 0.28 8.24
N ILE A 122 -3.88 0.21 9.57
CA ILE A 122 -3.27 -0.87 10.38
C ILE A 122 -3.77 -2.22 9.89
N GLY A 123 -5.09 -2.36 9.68
CA GLY A 123 -5.69 -3.60 9.20
C GLY A 123 -5.23 -3.99 7.79
N ALA A 124 -5.18 -3.03 6.86
CA ALA A 124 -4.74 -3.27 5.48
C ALA A 124 -3.27 -3.72 5.43
N ILE A 125 -2.38 -3.02 6.14
CA ILE A 125 -0.96 -3.35 6.22
C ILE A 125 -0.76 -4.70 6.93
N GLY A 126 -1.49 -4.95 8.03
CA GLY A 126 -1.43 -6.23 8.74
C GLY A 126 -1.80 -7.41 7.86
N ARG A 127 -2.89 -7.29 7.08
CA ARG A 127 -3.29 -8.32 6.10
C ARG A 127 -2.23 -8.52 5.01
N ALA A 128 -1.61 -7.45 4.52
CA ALA A 128 -0.54 -7.54 3.53
C ALA A 128 0.65 -8.32 4.07
N ILE A 129 1.13 -8.01 5.29
CA ILE A 129 2.26 -8.71 5.94
C ILE A 129 1.97 -10.22 6.05
N VAL A 130 0.78 -10.59 6.53
CA VAL A 130 0.38 -12.00 6.70
C VAL A 130 0.38 -12.74 5.35
N ARG A 131 -0.19 -12.15 4.31
CA ARG A 131 -0.22 -12.76 2.95
C ARG A 131 1.18 -13.03 2.41
N CYS A 132 2.15 -12.16 2.72
CA CYS A 132 3.52 -12.29 2.24
C CYS A 132 4.33 -13.34 3.00
N SER A 133 4.00 -13.58 4.27
CA SER A 133 4.64 -14.65 5.06
C SER A 133 4.29 -16.06 4.58
N SER A 134 3.22 -16.21 3.77
CA SER A 134 2.70 -17.51 3.32
C SER A 134 3.11 -17.92 1.90
N THR A 135 3.85 -17.10 1.15
CA THR A 135 4.24 -17.41 -0.24
C THR A 135 5.66 -17.98 -0.31
N TYR A 136 5.78 -19.27 0.00
CA TYR A 136 6.73 -20.20 -0.62
C TYR A 136 5.95 -21.43 -1.08
N THR A 137 5.13 -21.26 -2.11
CA THR A 137 4.77 -22.38 -2.99
C THR A 137 5.05 -21.89 -4.39
N GLU A 138 6.29 -22.14 -4.83
CA GLU A 138 6.58 -22.17 -6.26
C GLU A 138 5.67 -23.25 -6.86
N GLU A 139 4.74 -22.87 -7.72
CA GLU A 139 4.06 -23.82 -8.62
C GLU A 139 5.07 -24.22 -9.70
N ASP A 140 6.02 -25.10 -9.37
CA ASP A 140 6.82 -25.80 -10.36
C ASP A 140 5.98 -26.96 -10.91
N GLY A 141 5.21 -26.66 -11.96
CA GLY A 141 4.50 -27.64 -12.76
C GLY A 141 5.48 -28.51 -13.55
N ARG A 142 6.07 -29.51 -12.89
CA ARG A 142 6.70 -30.63 -13.59
C ARG A 142 5.62 -31.64 -13.95
N GLU A 143 5.13 -31.54 -15.18
CA GLU A 143 4.49 -32.65 -15.88
C GLU A 143 5.47 -33.82 -15.89
N ASN A 144 5.15 -34.88 -15.13
CA ASN A 144 5.71 -36.20 -15.39
C ASN A 144 4.85 -36.81 -16.48
N ASP A 145 5.33 -36.78 -17.72
CA ASP A 145 4.80 -37.66 -18.76
C ASP A 145 5.26 -39.08 -18.42
N ASP A 146 4.31 -39.88 -17.92
CA ASP A 146 4.43 -41.31 -17.73
C ASP A 146 4.72 -41.98 -19.10
N ASP A 147 5.90 -42.60 -19.21
CA ASP A 147 6.21 -43.63 -20.19
C ASP A 147 5.12 -44.73 -20.12
N SER A 148 4.41 -44.95 -21.23
CA SER A 148 3.60 -46.14 -21.45
C SER A 148 4.11 -46.87 -22.69
N ASP A 149 4.46 -48.13 -22.45
CA ASP A 149 5.01 -49.20 -23.32
C ASP A 149 4.26 -49.41 -24.65
#